data_AF-A0A418M595-F1
#
_entry.id   AF-A0A418M595-F1
#
_cell.length_a   1.000
_cell.length_b   1.000
_cell.length_c   1.000
_cell.angle_alpha   90.00
_cell.angle_beta   90.00
_cell.angle_gamma   90.00
#
_symmetry.space_group_name_H-M   'P 1'
#
loop_
_entity.id
_entity.type
_entity.pdbx_description
1 polymer ?
#
loop_
_entity_poly.entity_id
_entity_poly.type
_entity_poly.pdbx_seq_one_letter_code
_entity_poly.pdbx_strand_id
1 'polypeptide(L)'
;MIPPASTSPFGSLIAADGIIFMLAFLIGTYYAWRGLGALKWDTFMYDPTGENIRILRFFLALLGGFLVGAVAVGYLLAGQSLRVLWA
;
A
#
# COMPACT_ATOMS: atom_id res chain seq x y z
N MET A 1 -32.63 -24.13 -0.47
CA MET A 1 -31.52 -24.21 -1.45
C MET A 1 -31.07 -22.78 -1.72
N ILE A 2 -29.97 -22.34 -1.10
CA ILE A 2 -29.47 -20.97 -1.23
C ILE A 2 -28.78 -20.87 -2.60
N PRO A 3 -29.17 -19.95 -3.50
CA PRO A 3 -28.49 -19.80 -4.78
C PRO A 3 -27.02 -19.41 -4.53
N PRO A 4 -26.06 -19.99 -5.28
CA PRO A 4 -24.66 -19.60 -5.15
C PRO A 4 -24.55 -18.10 -5.41
N ALA A 5 -23.81 -17.39 -4.55
CA ALA A 5 -23.56 -15.96 -4.71
C ALA A 5 -23.07 -15.73 -6.14
N SER A 6 -23.89 -15.09 -6.97
CA SER A 6 -23.48 -14.66 -8.29
C SER A 6 -22.37 -13.65 -8.09
N THR A 7 -21.13 -14.07 -8.35
CA THR A 7 -19.98 -13.17 -8.35
C THR A 7 -20.22 -12.19 -9.50
N SER A 8 -20.79 -11.04 -9.19
CA SER A 8 -20.97 -9.99 -10.17
C SER A 8 -19.59 -9.64 -10.73
N PRO A 9 -19.47 -9.33 -12.04
CA PRO A 9 -18.19 -8.96 -12.62
C PRO A 9 -17.54 -7.77 -11.88
N PHE A 10 -18.37 -6.90 -11.30
CA PHE A 10 -17.93 -5.81 -10.42
C PHE A 10 -17.31 -6.29 -9.10
N GLY A 11 -17.89 -7.32 -8.46
CA GLY A 11 -17.32 -7.91 -7.24
C GLY A 11 -15.95 -8.55 -7.47
N SER A 12 -15.76 -9.21 -8.62
CA SER A 12 -14.46 -9.78 -9.00
C SER A 12 -13.41 -8.70 -9.28
N LEU A 13 -13.81 -7.57 -9.88
CA LEU A 13 -12.91 -6.46 -10.19
C LEU A 13 -12.41 -5.79 -8.90
N ILE A 14 -13.32 -5.49 -7.98
CA ILE A 14 -13.00 -4.87 -6.68
C ILE A 14 -12.09 -5.80 -5.86
N ALA A 15 -12.34 -7.11 -5.87
CA ALA A 15 -11.49 -8.08 -5.21
C ALA A 15 -10.07 -8.10 -5.80
N ALA A 16 -9.94 -8.02 -7.13
CA ALA A 16 -8.64 -7.97 -7.80
C ALA A 16 -7.87 -6.68 -7.45
N ASP A 17 -8.54 -5.53 -7.49
CA ASP A 17 -7.93 -4.23 -7.12
C ASP A 17 -7.48 -4.23 -5.66
N GLY A 18 -8.26 -4.84 -4.76
CA GLY A 18 -7.90 -5.03 -3.35
C GLY A 18 -6.67 -5.93 -3.15
N ILE A 19 -6.55 -7.01 -3.93
CA ILE A 19 -5.35 -7.88 -3.88
C ILE A 19 -4.12 -7.12 -4.37
N ILE A 20 -4.25 -6.37 -5.46
CA ILE A 20 -3.14 -5.58 -6.02
C ILE A 20 -2.70 -4.50 -5.03
N PHE A 21 -3.66 -3.80 -4.39
CA PHE A 21 -3.36 -2.89 -3.29
C PHE A 21 -2.57 -3.58 -2.19
N MET A 22 -3.01 -4.75 -1.74
CA MET A 22 -2.40 -5.46 -0.62
C MET A 22 -0.96 -5.89 -0.96
N LEU A 23 -0.72 -6.39 -2.18
CA LEU A 23 0.62 -6.74 -2.65
C LEU A 23 1.53 -5.50 -2.75
N ALA A 24 1.05 -4.43 -3.38
CA ALA A 24 1.78 -3.18 -3.51
C ALA A 24 2.09 -2.54 -2.15
N PHE A 25 1.14 -2.63 -1.21
CA PHE A 25 1.29 -2.19 0.18
C PHE A 25 2.37 -2.97 0.92
N LEU A 26 2.35 -4.30 0.85
CA LEU A 26 3.35 -5.17 1.48
C LEU A 26 4.75 -4.89 0.93
N ILE A 27 4.87 -4.80 -0.40
CA ILE A 27 6.13 -4.53 -1.08
C ILE A 27 6.64 -3.12 -0.74
N GLY A 28 5.77 -2.11 -0.82
CA GLY A 28 6.10 -0.73 -0.48
C GLY A 28 6.51 -0.58 0.97
N THR A 29 5.82 -1.25 1.90
CA THR A 29 6.18 -1.26 3.32
C THR A 29 7.55 -1.90 3.53
N TYR A 30 7.84 -3.01 2.86
CA TYR A 30 9.14 -3.68 2.95
C TYR A 30 10.29 -2.78 2.47
N TYR A 31 10.14 -2.17 1.29
CA TYR A 31 11.17 -1.27 0.75
C TYR A 31 11.31 0.00 1.57
N ALA A 32 10.21 0.60 2.03
CA ALA A 32 10.24 1.76 2.90
C ALA A 32 10.95 1.42 4.22
N TRP A 33 10.66 0.27 4.83
CA TRP A 33 11.34 -0.19 6.05
C TRP A 33 12.85 -0.37 5.86
N ARG A 34 13.27 -0.96 4.73
CA ARG A 34 14.68 -1.11 4.36
C ARG A 34 15.35 0.24 4.13
N GLY A 35 14.72 1.14 3.39
CA GLY A 35 15.23 2.49 3.11
C GLY A 35 15.36 3.33 4.38
N LEU A 36 14.33 3.32 5.22
CA LEU A 36 14.36 3.93 6.54
C LEU A 36 15.46 3.31 7.40
N GLY A 37 15.76 2.02 7.28
CA GLY A 37 16.88 1.41 8.02
C GLY A 37 18.27 1.83 7.62
N ALA A 38 18.45 2.43 6.45
CA ALA A 38 19.74 2.99 6.04
C ALA A 38 19.96 4.42 6.56
N LEU A 39 18.92 5.09 7.08
CA LEU A 39 19.06 6.46 7.60
C LEU A 39 19.76 6.48 8.96
N LYS A 40 20.61 7.51 9.17
CA LYS A 40 21.19 7.83 10.47
C LYS A 40 20.15 8.54 11.35
N TRP A 41 19.35 7.74 12.07
CA TRP A 41 18.28 8.26 12.94
C TRP A 41 18.77 9.06 14.14
N ASP A 42 20.01 8.82 14.59
CA ASP A 42 20.65 9.57 15.67
C ASP A 42 20.71 11.08 15.41
N THR A 43 20.72 11.50 14.14
CA THR A 43 20.75 12.92 13.78
C THR A 43 19.35 13.57 13.82
N PHE A 44 18.29 12.77 13.67
CA PHE A 44 16.91 13.27 13.61
C PHE A 44 16.20 13.26 14.96
N MET A 45 16.56 12.32 15.84
CA MET A 45 15.90 12.17 17.13
C MET A 45 16.93 11.71 18.16
N TYR A 46 17.20 12.55 19.15
CA TYR A 46 18.10 12.23 20.25
C TYR A 46 17.34 11.37 21.25
N ASP A 47 17.46 10.04 21.14
CA ASP A 47 16.75 9.10 22.00
C ASP A 47 17.73 8.08 22.63
N PRO A 48 18.01 8.16 23.95
CA PRO A 48 19.00 7.29 24.61
C PRO A 48 18.57 5.82 24.75
N THR A 49 17.28 5.50 24.56
CA THR A 49 16.76 4.12 24.63
C THR A 49 16.42 3.52 23.26
N GLY A 50 16.31 4.34 22.21
CA GLY A 50 16.10 3.90 20.82
C GLY A 50 14.73 3.27 20.51
N GLU A 51 13.83 3.14 21.49
CA GLU A 51 12.51 2.53 21.31
C GLU A 51 11.56 3.41 20.47
N ASN A 52 11.55 4.73 20.69
CA ASN A 52 10.64 5.62 19.97
C ASN A 52 11.01 5.72 18.48
N ILE A 53 12.31 5.69 18.18
CA ILE A 53 12.83 5.71 16.80
C ILE A 53 12.36 4.48 16.03
N ARG A 54 12.32 3.30 16.67
CA ARG A 54 11.91 2.06 16.00
C ARG A 54 10.42 2.06 15.66
N ILE A 55 9.59 2.60 16.55
CA ILE A 55 8.15 2.79 16.33
C ILE A 55 7.89 3.82 15.23
N LEU A 56 8.59 4.96 15.25
CA LEU A 56 8.46 5.99 14.21
C LEU A 56 8.84 5.45 12.83
N ARG A 57 9.94 4.69 12.73
CA ARG A 57 10.32 4.00 11.49
C ARG A 57 9.27 3.04 11.00
N PHE A 58 8.55 2.38 11.91
CA PHE A 58 7.48 1.45 11.55
C PHE A 58 6.28 2.20 10.98
N PHE A 59 5.87 3.30 11.62
CA PHE A 59 4.81 4.16 11.10
C PHE A 59 5.17 4.78 9.75
N LEU A 60 6.41 5.25 9.56
CA LEU A 60 6.86 5.77 8.27
C LEU A 60 6.90 4.67 7.19
N ALA A 61 7.31 3.45 7.54
CA ALA A 61 7.29 2.34 6.60
C ALA A 61 5.87 1.97 6.18
N LEU A 62 4.94 1.94 7.14
CA LEU A 62 3.51 1.72 6.89
C LEU A 62 2.93 2.81 5.98
N LEU A 63 3.25 4.07 6.24
CA LEU A 63 2.83 5.19 5.40
C LEU A 63 3.39 5.06 3.98
N GLY A 64 4.67 4.71 3.85
CA GLY A 64 5.31 4.45 2.56
C GLY A 64 4.61 3.34 1.78
N GLY A 65 4.32 2.21 2.43
CA GLY A 65 3.54 1.13 1.83
C GLY A 65 2.13 1.55 1.41
N PHE A 66 1.44 2.32 2.26
CA PHE A 66 0.11 2.83 1.96
C PHE A 66 0.11 3.73 0.71
N LEU A 67 1.07 4.64 0.59
CA LEU A 67 1.20 5.51 -0.58
C LEU A 67 1.47 4.70 -1.85
N VAL A 68 2.34 3.69 -1.79
CA VAL A 68 2.62 2.81 -2.94
C VAL A 68 1.37 2.03 -3.37
N GLY A 69 0.64 1.46 -2.40
CA GLY A 69 -0.62 0.76 -2.66
C GLY A 69 -1.68 1.68 -3.28
N ALA A 70 -1.84 2.89 -2.73
CA ALA A 70 -2.80 3.87 -3.22
C ALA A 70 -2.49 4.31 -4.65
N VAL A 71 -1.20 4.55 -4.97
CA VAL A 71 -0.77 4.87 -6.33
C VAL A 71 -1.03 3.72 -7.29
N ALA A 72 -0.76 2.47 -6.88
CA ALA A 72 -1.00 1.30 -7.73
C ALA A 72 -2.49 1.17 -8.13
N VAL A 73 -3.40 1.28 -7.17
CA VAL A 73 -4.85 1.24 -7.45
C VAL A 73 -5.29 2.48 -8.24
N GLY A 74 -4.79 3.66 -7.88
CA GLY A 74 -5.06 4.90 -8.61
C GLY A 74 -4.68 4.80 -10.09
N TYR A 75 -3.56 4.14 -10.40
CA TYR A 75 -3.13 3.91 -11.78
C TYR A 75 -4.06 2.97 -12.54
N LEU A 76 -4.56 1.91 -11.88
CA LEU A 76 -5.54 1.00 -12.48
C LEU A 76 -6.87 1.71 -12.76
N LEU A 77 -7.37 2.48 -11.80
CA LEU A 77 -8.59 3.27 -11.93
C LEU A 77 -8.46 4.31 -13.05
N ALA A 78 -7.31 5.00 -13.15
CA ALA A 78 -7.02 5.93 -14.24
C ALA A 78 -6.99 5.22 -15.61
N GLY A 79 -6.43 4.02 -15.67
CA GLY A 79 -6.43 3.20 -16.89
C GLY A 79 -7.83 2.72 -17.29
N GLN A 80 -8.68 2.38 -16.32
CA GLN A 80 -10.08 2.01 -16.56
C GLN A 80 -10.89 3.22 -17.04
N SER A 81 -10.75 4.38 -16.39
CA SER A 81 -11.46 5.60 -16.79
C SER A 81 -11.06 6.09 -18.18
N LEU A 82 -9.77 6.02 -18.53
CA LEU A 82 -9.30 6.37 -19.87
C LEU A 82 -9.91 5.46 -20.94
N ARG A 83 -10.03 4.15 -20.67
CA ARG A 83 -10.70 3.22 -21.60
C ARG A 83 -12.17 3.56 -21.77
N VAL A 84 -12.86 3.96 -20.70
CA VAL A 84 -14.28 4.36 -20.77
C VAL A 84 -14.46 5.65 -21.58
N LEU A 85 -13.52 6.59 -21.49
CA LEU A 85 -13.59 7.87 -22.22
C LEU A 85 -13.25 7.74 -23.72
N TRP A 86 -12.55 6.68 -24.12
CA TRP A 86 -12.11 6.43 -25.50
C TRP A 86 -12.78 5.21 -26.17
N ALA A 87 -13.73 4.56 -25.49
CA ALA A 87 -14.56 3.47 -26.02
C ALA A 87 -15.93 3.99 -26.46
#